data_AF-A0A1C6PZY2-F1
#
_entry.id   AF-A0A1C6PZY2-F1
#
_cell.length_a   1.000
_cell.length_b   1.000
_cell.length_c   1.000
_cell.angle_alpha   90.00
_cell.angle_beta   90.00
_cell.angle_gamma   90.00
#
_symmetry.space_group_name_H-M   'P 1'
#
loop_
_entity.id
_entity.type
_entity.pdbx_description
1 polymer ?
#
loop_
_entity_poly.entity_id
_entity_poly.type
_entity_poly.pdbx_seq_one_letter_code
_entity_poly.pdbx_strand_id
1 'polypeptide(L)'
;MTANDQNPSSFAVHIPQAELTPEPLDPAQIVSGDPVVTGRTLWESPDGKQVRGIWQITPGVVTDTEADELFVVIGGRATIEVDGGDTLEVGPGDAVVLRAGDRTTWTVHETLRKAYHINL
;
A
#
# COMPACT_ATOMS: atom_id res chain seq x y z
N MET A 1 20.66 -13.73 -27.74
CA MET A 1 19.62 -12.93 -27.08
C MET A 1 20.09 -12.72 -25.65
N THR A 2 20.61 -11.54 -25.34
CA THR A 2 21.15 -11.24 -24.01
C THR A 2 19.98 -11.00 -23.05
N ALA A 3 19.85 -11.87 -22.05
CA ALA A 3 19.10 -11.58 -20.85
C ALA A 3 19.76 -10.36 -20.19
N ASN A 4 19.14 -9.20 -20.33
CA ASN A 4 19.62 -7.98 -19.72
C ASN A 4 19.44 -8.13 -18.21
N ASP A 5 20.55 -8.19 -17.48
CA ASP A 5 20.62 -7.91 -16.05
C ASP A 5 19.85 -6.61 -15.78
N GLN A 6 18.64 -6.69 -15.21
CA GLN A 6 17.88 -5.51 -14.81
C GLN A 6 17.79 -5.49 -13.28
N ASN A 7 18.94 -5.41 -12.63
CA ASN A 7 18.95 -4.78 -11.31
C ASN A 7 19.02 -3.28 -11.58
N PRO A 8 17.94 -2.50 -11.41
CA PRO A 8 17.96 -1.08 -11.73
C PRO A 8 19.05 -0.40 -10.90
N SER A 9 19.87 0.43 -11.54
CA SER A 9 20.83 1.30 -10.85
C SER A 9 20.13 2.07 -9.72
N SER A 10 20.84 2.37 -8.62
CA SER A 10 20.29 3.14 -7.51
C SER A 10 19.63 4.45 -7.98
N PHE A 11 18.45 4.75 -7.43
CA PHE A 11 17.65 5.91 -7.82
C PHE A 11 16.88 6.48 -6.62
N ALA A 12 16.30 7.67 -6.80
CA ALA A 12 15.40 8.30 -5.84
C ALA A 12 14.11 8.72 -6.55
N VAL A 13 12.97 8.62 -5.85
CA VAL A 13 11.66 9.08 -6.33
C VAL A 13 11.05 9.99 -5.27
N HIS A 14 10.52 11.14 -5.70
CA HIS A 14 9.74 12.00 -4.82
C HIS A 14 8.31 11.46 -4.72
N ILE A 15 8.00 10.76 -3.62
CA ILE A 15 6.75 10.01 -3.45
C ILE A 15 5.49 10.84 -3.75
N PRO A 16 5.33 12.09 -3.26
CA PRO A 16 4.13 12.89 -3.55
C PRO A 16 3.87 13.19 -5.03
N GLN A 17 4.91 13.21 -5.87
CA GLN A 17 4.82 13.55 -7.30
C GLN A 17 4.94 12.33 -8.22
N ALA A 18 5.12 11.13 -7.68
CA ALA A 18 5.25 9.95 -8.53
C ALA A 18 3.96 9.72 -9.32
N GLU A 19 4.09 9.47 -10.62
CA GLU A 19 2.97 8.99 -11.43
C GLU A 19 2.59 7.57 -10.99
N LEU A 20 1.30 7.33 -10.80
CA LEU A 20 0.73 6.05 -10.40
C LEU A 20 -0.24 5.57 -11.48
N THR A 21 -0.37 4.26 -11.61
CA THR A 21 -1.31 3.61 -12.53
C THR A 21 -2.47 2.98 -11.76
N PRO A 22 -3.68 2.88 -12.36
CA PRO A 22 -4.79 2.17 -11.74
C PRO A 22 -4.44 0.73 -11.36
N GLU A 23 -4.78 0.34 -10.15
CA GLU A 23 -4.67 -1.02 -9.61
C GLU A 23 -6.04 -1.37 -9.02
N PRO A 24 -6.97 -1.92 -9.82
CA PRO A 24 -8.36 -2.10 -9.39
C PRO A 24 -8.48 -3.01 -8.17
N LEU A 25 -9.26 -2.57 -7.17
CA LEU A 25 -9.67 -3.40 -6.04
C LEU A 25 -10.64 -4.49 -6.48
N ASP A 26 -10.64 -5.62 -5.77
CA ASP A 26 -11.75 -6.55 -5.85
C ASP A 26 -13.02 -5.86 -5.29
N PRO A 27 -14.12 -5.78 -6.04
CA PRO A 27 -15.37 -5.19 -5.54
C PRO A 27 -15.86 -5.83 -4.24
N ALA A 28 -15.52 -7.09 -3.95
CA ALA A 28 -15.87 -7.75 -2.70
C ALA A 28 -15.14 -7.18 -1.47
N GLN A 29 -14.03 -6.48 -1.66
CA GLN A 29 -13.29 -5.78 -0.59
C GLN A 29 -13.90 -4.41 -0.26
N ILE A 30 -14.79 -3.87 -1.10
CA ILE A 30 -15.37 -2.54 -0.88
C ILE A 30 -16.61 -2.67 0.01
N VAL A 31 -16.53 -2.07 1.20
CA VAL A 31 -17.65 -2.03 2.15
C VAL A 31 -18.55 -0.83 1.87
N SER A 32 -17.96 0.34 1.60
CA SER A 32 -18.73 1.54 1.24
C SER A 32 -17.90 2.58 0.47
N GLY A 33 -18.60 3.45 -0.26
CA GLY A 33 -17.97 4.45 -1.12
C GLY A 33 -17.62 3.91 -2.51
N ASP A 34 -16.76 4.64 -3.22
CA ASP A 34 -16.22 4.27 -4.53
C ASP A 34 -14.69 4.50 -4.52
N PRO A 35 -13.94 3.76 -3.66
CA PRO A 35 -12.51 3.96 -3.54
C PRO A 35 -11.78 3.50 -4.81
N VAL A 36 -10.89 4.35 -5.30
CA VAL A 36 -10.02 4.08 -6.43
C VAL A 36 -8.60 3.90 -5.93
N VAL A 37 -8.00 2.77 -6.29
CA VAL A 37 -6.60 2.46 -5.96
C VAL A 37 -5.71 2.70 -7.17
N THR A 38 -4.56 3.30 -6.89
CA THR A 38 -3.48 3.51 -7.85
C THR A 38 -2.15 3.19 -7.18
N GLY A 39 -1.22 2.59 -7.91
CA GLY A 39 0.08 2.23 -7.38
C GLY A 39 1.19 2.33 -8.42
N ARG A 40 2.41 2.11 -7.92
CA ARG A 40 3.62 1.97 -8.72
C ARG A 40 4.62 1.10 -7.98
N THR A 41 4.94 -0.04 -8.57
CA THR A 41 6.08 -0.85 -8.15
C THR A 41 7.39 -0.14 -8.47
N LEU A 42 8.28 -0.04 -7.49
CA LEU A 42 9.61 0.53 -7.62
C LEU A 42 10.69 -0.54 -7.73
N TRP A 43 10.48 -1.70 -7.09
CA TRP A 43 11.40 -2.82 -7.12
C TRP A 43 10.70 -4.11 -6.68
N GLU A 44 11.11 -5.23 -7.28
CA GLU A 44 10.70 -6.58 -6.89
C GLU A 44 11.94 -7.43 -6.69
N SER A 45 11.91 -8.36 -5.73
CA SER A 45 13.01 -9.31 -5.55
C SER A 45 13.08 -10.32 -6.71
N PRO A 46 14.26 -10.87 -7.03
CA PRO A 46 14.40 -11.86 -8.10
C PRO A 46 13.55 -13.13 -7.91
N ASP A 47 13.20 -13.46 -6.67
CA ASP A 47 12.34 -14.59 -6.32
C ASP A 47 10.85 -14.23 -6.20
N GLY A 48 10.49 -12.97 -6.46
CA GLY A 48 9.11 -12.48 -6.43
C GLY A 48 8.48 -12.42 -5.04
N LYS A 49 9.25 -12.58 -3.95
CA LYS A 49 8.74 -12.61 -2.58
C LYS A 49 8.70 -11.26 -1.88
N GLN A 50 9.35 -10.24 -2.45
CA GLN A 50 9.37 -8.90 -1.87
C GLN A 50 9.01 -7.87 -2.94
N VAL A 51 8.17 -6.93 -2.56
CA VAL A 51 7.74 -5.83 -3.41
C VAL A 51 7.91 -4.53 -2.65
N ARG A 52 8.44 -3.52 -3.32
CA ARG A 52 8.53 -2.16 -2.79
C ARG A 52 7.87 -1.22 -3.75
N GLY A 53 7.08 -0.28 -3.23
CA GLY A 53 6.30 0.58 -4.10
C GLY A 53 5.73 1.80 -3.40
N ILE A 54 4.92 2.50 -4.19
CA ILE A 54 4.06 3.59 -3.76
C ILE A 54 2.63 3.15 -4.01
N TRP A 55 1.77 3.38 -3.06
CA TRP A 55 0.35 3.03 -3.14
C TRP A 55 -0.51 4.21 -2.71
N GLN A 56 -1.68 4.34 -3.31
CA GLN A 56 -2.64 5.38 -3.01
C GLN A 56 -4.08 4.87 -3.16
N ILE A 57 -4.96 5.32 -2.26
CA ILE A 57 -6.40 5.04 -2.30
C ILE A 57 -7.20 6.32 -2.02
N THR A 58 -8.30 6.53 -2.75
CA THR A 58 -9.24 7.63 -2.47
C THR A 58 -10.20 7.27 -1.32
N PRO A 59 -10.94 8.25 -0.75
CA PRO A 59 -11.85 7.99 0.36
C PRO A 59 -12.89 6.89 0.09
N GLY A 60 -13.15 6.09 1.13
CA GLY A 60 -14.01 4.91 1.11
C GLY A 60 -13.70 3.98 2.27
N VAL A 61 -14.44 2.87 2.37
CA VAL A 61 -14.19 1.82 3.38
C VAL A 61 -13.92 0.51 2.66
N VAL A 62 -12.79 -0.12 2.98
CA VAL A 62 -12.36 -1.39 2.38
C VAL A 62 -11.92 -2.39 3.44
N THR A 63 -11.96 -3.67 3.13
CA THR A 63 -11.44 -4.75 3.98
C THR A 63 -10.31 -5.49 3.29
N ASP A 64 -9.34 -5.98 4.05
CA ASP A 64 -8.27 -6.81 3.52
C ASP A 64 -7.86 -7.96 4.44
N THR A 65 -7.15 -8.93 3.87
CA THR A 65 -6.32 -9.89 4.60
C THR A 65 -4.87 -9.58 4.27
N GLU A 66 -4.14 -9.07 5.25
CA GLU A 66 -2.84 -8.44 5.04
C GLU A 66 -1.75 -9.48 4.78
N ALA A 67 -0.70 -9.04 4.08
CA ALA A 67 0.60 -9.69 4.05
C ALA A 67 1.52 -9.07 5.12
N ASP A 68 2.75 -9.57 5.25
CA ASP A 68 3.74 -8.87 6.08
C ASP A 68 4.14 -7.56 5.37
N GLU A 69 3.63 -6.43 5.86
CA GLU A 69 3.84 -5.11 5.27
C GLU A 69 4.42 -4.13 6.28
N LEU A 70 5.44 -3.38 5.86
CA LEU A 70 5.81 -2.11 6.46
C LEU A 70 5.47 -1.00 5.48
N PHE A 71 4.75 0.03 5.93
CA PHE A 71 4.56 1.22 5.14
C PHE A 71 4.71 2.50 5.95
N VAL A 72 4.99 3.60 5.25
CA VAL A 72 5.00 4.95 5.81
C VAL A 72 4.00 5.79 5.05
N VAL A 73 3.10 6.45 5.79
CA VAL A 73 2.13 7.38 5.22
C VAL A 73 2.83 8.70 4.91
N ILE A 74 2.61 9.21 3.72
CA ILE A 74 3.22 10.46 3.21
C ILE A 74 2.16 11.55 3.00
N GLY A 75 0.90 11.16 2.81
CA GLY A 75 -0.22 12.07 2.61
C GLY A 75 -1.56 11.41 2.94
N GLY A 76 -2.55 12.22 3.31
CA GLY A 76 -3.89 11.76 3.69
C GLY A 76 -3.95 11.16 5.09
N ARG A 77 -5.08 10.51 5.39
CA ARG A 77 -5.39 9.97 6.71
C ARG A 77 -6.41 8.85 6.64
N ALA A 78 -6.24 7.84 7.47
CA ALA A 78 -7.13 6.69 7.58
C ALA A 78 -7.19 6.17 9.01
N THR A 79 -8.27 5.46 9.31
CA THR A 79 -8.39 4.58 10.48
C THR A 79 -8.28 3.14 9.99
N ILE A 80 -7.52 2.30 10.70
CA ILE A 80 -7.35 0.88 10.40
C ILE A 80 -7.80 0.08 11.63
N GLU A 81 -8.94 -0.57 11.52
CA GLU A 81 -9.41 -1.52 12.53
C GLU A 81 -8.82 -2.91 12.24
N VAL A 82 -8.01 -3.44 13.16
CA VAL A 82 -7.47 -4.81 13.09
C VAL A 82 -8.35 -5.75 13.91
N ASP A 83 -8.85 -6.83 13.30
CA ASP A 83 -9.71 -7.81 13.99
C ASP A 83 -8.98 -8.44 15.19
N GLY A 84 -9.61 -8.36 16.37
CA GLY A 84 -9.02 -8.82 17.63
C GLY A 84 -7.81 -8.00 18.11
N GLY A 85 -7.50 -6.87 17.48
CA GLY A 85 -6.34 -6.04 17.75
C GLY A 85 -6.68 -4.57 18.06
N ASP A 86 -5.66 -3.72 17.91
CA ASP A 86 -5.78 -2.27 18.11
C ASP A 86 -6.40 -1.58 16.88
N THR A 87 -6.99 -0.40 17.11
CA THR A 87 -7.35 0.53 16.04
C THR A 87 -6.19 1.51 15.82
N LEU A 88 -5.74 1.63 14.57
CA LEU A 88 -4.63 2.49 14.18
C LEU A 88 -5.18 3.74 13.49
N GLU A 89 -4.92 4.92 14.05
CA GLU A 89 -5.14 6.20 13.39
C GLU A 89 -3.84 6.62 12.72
N VAL A 90 -3.85 6.81 11.39
CA VAL A 90 -2.62 7.01 10.62
C VAL A 90 -2.67 8.28 9.78
N GLY A 91 -1.55 8.99 9.72
CA GLY A 91 -1.33 10.20 8.94
C GLY A 91 0.14 10.40 8.54
N PRO A 92 0.48 11.52 7.89
CA PRO A 92 1.82 11.72 7.33
C PRO A 92 2.92 11.66 8.38
N GLY A 93 3.90 10.79 8.15
CA GLY A 93 5.02 10.53 9.05
C GLY A 93 4.88 9.26 9.88
N ASP A 94 3.68 8.66 9.95
CA ASP A 94 3.45 7.42 10.66
C ASP A 94 3.97 6.22 9.86
N ALA A 95 4.67 5.33 10.55
CA ALA A 95 5.08 4.03 10.05
C ALA A 95 4.19 2.94 10.67
N VAL A 96 3.70 2.03 9.85
CA VAL A 96 2.76 0.97 10.24
C VAL A 96 3.33 -0.37 9.84
N VAL A 97 3.18 -1.36 10.71
CA VAL A 97 3.55 -2.76 10.47
C VAL A 97 2.30 -3.60 10.57
N LEU A 98 1.94 -4.28 9.48
CA LEU A 98 0.86 -5.27 9.41
C LEU A 98 1.48 -6.66 9.25
N ARG A 99 0.79 -7.68 9.77
CA ARG A 99 1.28 -9.06 9.76
C ARG A 99 0.47 -9.89 8.79
N ALA A 100 1.13 -10.88 8.19
CA ALA A 100 0.45 -11.84 7.35
C ALA A 100 -0.74 -12.50 8.08
N GLY A 101 -1.93 -12.38 7.49
CA GLY A 101 -3.17 -12.93 8.02
C GLY A 101 -3.97 -11.99 8.93
N ASP A 102 -3.46 -10.79 9.26
CA ASP A 102 -4.26 -9.77 9.93
C ASP A 102 -5.48 -9.45 9.04
N ARG A 103 -6.66 -9.37 9.65
CA ARG A 103 -7.89 -8.97 8.95
C ARG A 103 -8.18 -7.52 9.31
N THR A 104 -8.19 -6.66 8.31
CA THR A 104 -8.32 -5.22 8.52
C THR A 104 -9.60 -4.68 7.91
N THR A 105 -10.14 -3.64 8.53
CA THR A 105 -11.03 -2.68 7.88
C THR A 105 -10.31 -1.36 7.83
N TRP A 106 -10.31 -0.71 6.68
CA TRP A 106 -9.70 0.59 6.46
C TRP A 106 -10.80 1.59 6.18
N THR A 107 -10.92 2.60 7.03
CA THR A 107 -11.72 3.80 6.75
C THR A 107 -10.79 4.92 6.26
N VAL A 108 -10.83 5.20 4.96
CA VAL A 108 -10.00 6.22 4.32
C VAL A 108 -10.73 7.56 4.37
N HIS A 109 -10.23 8.50 5.18
CA HIS A 109 -10.85 9.82 5.40
C HIS A 109 -10.46 10.85 4.35
N GLU A 110 -9.19 10.79 3.94
CA GLU A 110 -8.59 11.62 2.89
C GLU A 110 -7.74 10.72 2.01
N THR A 111 -7.58 11.05 0.73
CA THR A 111 -6.76 10.24 -0.21
C THR A 111 -5.41 9.88 0.43
N LEU A 112 -5.27 8.61 0.81
CA LEU A 112 -4.12 8.13 1.56
C LEU A 112 -3.03 7.74 0.58
N ARG A 113 -1.81 8.19 0.82
CA ARG A 113 -0.63 7.84 0.01
C ARG A 113 0.48 7.33 0.89
N LYS A 114 0.99 6.13 0.57
CA LYS A 114 2.05 5.45 1.33
C LYS A 114 3.19 4.97 0.44
N ALA A 115 4.38 4.87 1.01
CA ALA A 115 5.46 4.05 0.47
C ALA A 115 5.55 2.78 1.30
N TYR A 116 5.69 1.63 0.63
CA TYR A 116 5.59 0.32 1.27
C TYR A 116 6.75 -0.61 0.92
N HIS A 117 6.95 -1.58 1.79
CA HIS A 117 7.64 -2.85 1.55
C HIS A 117 6.71 -3.97 2.00
N ILE A 118 6.44 -4.92 1.10
CA ILE A 118 5.65 -6.13 1.38
C ILE A 118 6.52 -7.38 1.21
N ASN A 119 6.36 -8.36 2.10
CA ASN A 119 6.79 -9.74 1.89
C ASN A 119 5.55 -10.60 1.59
N LEU A 120 5.59 -11.34 0.48
CA LEU A 120 4.50 -12.19 -0.04
C LEU A 120 4.62 -13.66 0.41
#